data_AF-A0A662ZKD5-F1
#
_entry.id   AF-A0A662ZKD5-F1
#
_cell.length_a   1.000
_cell.length_b   1.000
_cell.length_c   1.000
_cell.angle_alpha   90.00
_cell.angle_beta   90.00
_cell.angle_gamma   90.00
#
_symmetry.space_group_name_H-M   'P 1'
#
loop_
_entity.id
_entity.type
_entity.pdbx_description
1 polymer ?
#
loop_
_entity_poly.entity_id
_entity_poly.type
_entity_poly.pdbx_seq_one_letter_code
_entity_poly.pdbx_strand_id
1 'polypeptide(L)'
;MCEEIPFEETIGITTIEVLNPKLFEWITNNTNVLWTEKDPYTLNQDNVKSFFCDQFKAIGIDPAQAINSVATLFPIFASNIGMSISRKANFNKSVQKQQFKLFLSYAVDEIKVPRSDINDLIYTINKFDLKRSIEQINNDGNLEFVIERITSDIDMIPLHRLKMLTSAFINLTEKPIKYNQYWFDDIVTNFAIKLIQKMPTKEERYSLYEDLLSNSCDKSLGIIAQMLIVERNSSQSAFFTPLDSLFLQKIKRVNAIPCKPLLSPF
;
A
#
# COMPACT_ATOMS: atom_id res chain seq x y z
N MET A 1 5.71 -7.40 23.60
CA MET A 1 4.74 -6.86 24.57
C MET A 1 3.87 -5.88 23.81
N CYS A 2 2.57 -6.16 23.71
CA CYS A 2 1.61 -5.19 23.19
C CYS A 2 1.48 -4.08 24.24
N GLU A 3 2.08 -2.91 23.99
CA GLU A 3 1.66 -1.71 24.69
C GLU A 3 0.22 -1.44 24.25
N GLU A 4 -0.70 -1.41 25.20
CA GLU A 4 -2.12 -1.16 24.97
C GLU A 4 -2.30 0.21 24.31
N ILE A 5 -3.28 0.34 23.42
CA ILE A 5 -3.72 1.65 22.93
C ILE A 5 -4.17 2.43 24.18
N PRO A 6 -3.64 3.63 24.44
CA PRO A 6 -4.04 4.38 25.63
C PRO A 6 -5.56 4.61 25.61
N PHE A 7 -6.17 4.32 26.76
CA PHE A 7 -7.61 4.15 26.94
C PHE A 7 -8.37 5.44 26.58
N GLU A 8 -7.76 6.58 26.87
CA GLU A 8 -8.28 7.91 26.63
C GLU A 8 -8.41 8.23 25.13
N GLU A 9 -7.40 7.86 24.34
CA GLU A 9 -7.40 8.01 22.88
C GLU A 9 -8.48 7.12 22.26
N THR A 10 -8.61 5.88 22.74
CA THR A 10 -9.65 4.93 22.29
C THR A 10 -11.06 5.49 22.54
N ILE A 11 -11.34 5.96 23.77
CA ILE A 11 -12.64 6.58 24.08
C ILE A 11 -12.88 7.80 23.21
N GLY A 12 -11.87 8.65 23.08
CA GLY A 12 -11.98 9.90 22.33
C GLY A 12 -12.36 9.67 20.87
N ILE A 13 -11.71 8.72 20.21
CA ILE A 13 -11.99 8.43 18.81
C ILE A 13 -13.33 7.68 18.61
N THR A 14 -13.69 6.73 19.48
CA THR A 14 -15.02 6.08 19.42
C THR A 14 -16.15 7.08 19.69
N THR A 15 -15.88 8.09 20.53
CA THR A 15 -16.85 9.16 20.80
C THR A 15 -17.05 10.03 19.56
N ILE A 16 -15.98 10.35 18.82
CA ILE A 16 -16.08 11.08 17.54
C ILE A 16 -16.82 10.26 16.50
N GLU A 17 -16.55 8.96 16.39
CA GLU A 17 -17.23 8.03 15.49
C GLU A 17 -18.76 8.09 15.67
N VAL A 18 -19.24 7.98 16.92
CA VAL A 18 -20.68 7.98 17.23
C VAL A 18 -21.31 9.37 17.13
N LEU A 19 -20.65 10.40 17.68
CA LEU A 19 -21.25 11.74 17.80
C LEU A 19 -21.07 12.60 16.55
N ASN A 20 -20.03 12.36 15.76
CA ASN A 20 -19.72 13.16 14.58
C ASN A 20 -19.08 12.30 13.46
N PRO A 21 -19.86 11.43 12.81
CA PRO A 21 -19.35 10.45 11.84
C PRO A 21 -18.66 11.09 10.64
N LYS A 22 -19.07 12.29 10.22
CA LYS A 22 -18.39 13.05 9.16
C LYS A 22 -16.98 13.50 9.57
N LEU A 23 -16.81 13.86 10.84
CA LEU A 23 -15.48 14.22 11.36
C LEU A 23 -14.60 12.97 11.47
N PHE A 24 -15.18 11.84 11.89
CA PHE A 24 -14.50 10.56 11.91
C PHE A 24 -14.02 10.15 10.51
N GLU A 25 -14.88 10.22 9.50
CA GLU A 25 -14.54 9.96 8.10
C GLU A 25 -13.44 10.90 7.57
N TRP A 26 -13.47 12.17 7.98
CA TRP A 26 -12.39 13.08 7.63
C TRP A 26 -11.06 12.69 8.28
N ILE A 27 -11.06 12.32 9.57
CA ILE A 27 -9.86 11.87 10.31
C ILE A 27 -9.24 10.65 9.63
N THR A 28 -10.06 9.69 9.21
CA THR A 28 -9.60 8.43 8.61
C THR A 28 -9.01 8.64 7.22
N ASN A 29 -9.60 9.54 6.43
CA ASN A 29 -9.12 9.89 5.09
C ASN A 29 -7.89 10.82 5.09
N ASN A 30 -7.60 11.51 6.20
CA ASN A 30 -6.51 12.48 6.30
C ASN A 30 -5.42 12.07 7.31
N THR A 31 -5.24 10.76 7.52
CA THR A 31 -4.28 10.21 8.50
C THR A 31 -2.86 10.75 8.32
N ASN A 32 -2.40 10.96 7.09
CA ASN A 32 -1.09 11.56 6.81
C ASN A 32 -0.90 12.92 7.51
N VAL A 33 -1.91 13.80 7.49
CA VAL A 33 -1.86 15.15 8.07
C VAL A 33 -1.75 15.12 9.59
N LEU A 34 -2.29 14.07 10.22
CA LEU A 34 -2.31 13.91 11.68
C LEU A 34 -0.94 13.54 12.26
N TRP A 35 -0.08 12.91 11.45
CA TRP A 35 1.20 12.33 11.89
C TRP A 35 2.44 12.95 11.24
N THR A 36 2.27 13.74 10.18
CA THR A 36 3.40 14.33 9.47
C THR A 36 3.83 15.60 10.20
N GLU A 37 5.03 15.59 10.75
CA GLU A 37 5.68 16.82 11.24
C GLU A 37 5.96 17.71 10.03
N LYS A 38 5.43 18.94 10.05
CA LYS A 38 5.77 19.91 9.02
C LYS A 38 7.16 20.46 9.28
N ASP A 39 7.92 20.68 8.21
CA ASP A 39 9.18 21.42 8.26
C ASP A 39 8.89 22.84 8.79
N PRO A 40 9.51 23.28 9.91
CA PRO A 40 9.20 24.55 10.58
C PRO A 40 9.29 25.81 9.70
N TYR A 41 9.85 25.68 8.49
CA TYR A 41 10.07 26.79 7.55
C TYR A 41 9.02 26.93 6.43
N THR A 42 8.01 26.06 6.33
CA THR A 42 7.23 25.97 5.07
C THR A 42 5.90 26.72 5.00
N LEU A 43 5.22 27.10 6.08
CA LEU A 43 3.93 27.83 5.98
C LEU A 43 3.63 28.70 7.21
N ASN A 44 3.10 29.92 7.00
CA ASN A 44 2.49 30.74 8.05
C ASN A 44 1.38 29.95 8.77
N GLN A 45 1.45 29.83 10.10
CA GLN A 45 0.51 29.04 10.92
C GLN A 45 -0.95 29.48 10.74
N ASP A 46 -1.20 30.78 10.56
CA ASP A 46 -2.55 31.32 10.33
C ASP A 46 -3.19 30.80 9.03
N ASN A 47 -2.38 30.59 7.98
CA ASN A 47 -2.86 30.05 6.70
C ASN A 47 -3.23 28.56 6.83
N VAL A 48 -2.52 27.81 7.67
CA VAL A 48 -2.78 26.38 7.90
C VAL A 48 -4.06 26.17 8.70
N LYS A 49 -4.28 26.97 9.75
CA LYS A 49 -5.52 26.90 10.53
C LYS A 49 -6.73 27.29 9.68
N SER A 50 -6.61 28.36 8.89
CA SER A 50 -7.68 28.76 7.94
C SER A 50 -8.00 27.65 6.93
N PHE A 51 -6.99 26.99 6.39
CA PHE A 51 -7.16 25.88 5.44
C PHE A 51 -8.00 24.72 6.02
N PHE A 52 -7.74 24.31 7.27
CA PHE A 52 -8.57 23.29 7.92
C PHE A 52 -9.96 23.82 8.28
N CYS A 53 -10.07 25.09 8.67
CA CYS A 53 -11.37 25.70 8.92
C CYS A 53 -12.27 25.64 7.69
N ASP A 54 -11.73 25.99 6.52
CA ASP A 54 -12.51 25.99 5.29
C ASP A 54 -12.85 24.57 4.81
N GLN A 55 -11.96 23.60 5.03
CA GLN A 55 -12.28 22.18 4.82
C GLN A 55 -13.42 21.68 5.72
N PHE A 56 -13.38 21.99 7.02
CA PHE A 56 -14.43 21.56 7.94
C PHE A 56 -15.79 22.22 7.61
N LYS A 57 -15.79 23.49 7.20
CA LYS A 57 -17.00 24.15 6.68
C LYS A 57 -17.53 23.45 5.43
N ALA A 58 -16.65 23.06 4.50
CA ALA A 58 -17.04 22.42 3.25
C ALA A 58 -17.73 21.07 3.46
N ILE A 59 -17.36 20.33 4.51
CA ILE A 59 -18.01 19.08 4.90
C ILE A 59 -19.19 19.28 5.89
N GLY A 60 -19.52 20.53 6.20
CA GLY A 60 -20.67 20.91 7.03
C GLY A 60 -20.47 20.67 8.53
N ILE A 61 -19.24 20.76 9.02
CA ILE A 61 -18.89 20.59 10.44
C ILE A 61 -18.44 21.92 11.02
N ASP A 62 -18.78 22.19 12.28
CA ASP A 62 -18.29 23.37 12.99
C ASP A 62 -16.75 23.33 13.07
N PRO A 63 -16.04 24.30 12.46
CA PRO A 63 -14.58 24.28 12.40
C PRO A 63 -13.90 24.36 13.75
N ALA A 64 -14.45 25.14 14.69
CA ALA A 64 -13.85 25.32 15.99
C ALA A 64 -13.92 24.03 16.81
N GLN A 65 -15.08 23.37 16.79
CA GLN A 65 -15.30 22.08 17.44
C GLN A 65 -14.45 20.98 16.79
N ALA A 66 -14.39 20.92 15.45
CA ALA A 66 -13.59 19.94 14.73
C ALA A 66 -12.09 20.09 15.04
N ILE A 67 -11.55 21.30 14.94
CA ILE A 67 -10.15 21.58 15.24
C ILE A 67 -9.82 21.20 16.68
N ASN A 68 -10.64 21.62 17.64
CA ASN A 68 -10.41 21.30 19.05
C ASN A 68 -10.45 19.79 19.30
N SER A 69 -11.40 19.08 18.70
CA SER A 69 -11.56 17.62 18.87
C SER A 69 -10.35 16.87 18.29
N VAL A 70 -9.94 17.21 17.06
CA VAL A 70 -8.80 16.59 16.38
C VAL A 70 -7.49 16.95 17.10
N ALA A 71 -7.26 18.23 17.43
CA ALA A 71 -6.06 18.65 18.15
C ALA A 71 -5.93 17.95 19.50
N THR A 72 -7.03 17.71 20.20
CA THR A 72 -7.04 17.02 21.50
C THR A 72 -6.56 15.57 21.41
N LEU A 73 -6.82 14.87 20.30
CA LEU A 73 -6.42 13.48 20.07
C LEU A 73 -5.08 13.34 19.34
N PHE A 74 -4.67 14.35 18.57
CA PHE A 74 -3.48 14.30 17.73
C PHE A 74 -2.53 15.45 18.07
N PRO A 75 -1.58 15.25 19.00
CA PRO A 75 -0.68 16.32 19.45
C PRO A 75 0.27 16.85 18.35
N ILE A 76 0.64 16.01 17.38
CA ILE A 76 1.41 16.45 16.21
C ILE A 76 0.58 17.41 15.34
N PHE A 77 -0.70 17.07 15.09
CA PHE A 77 -1.63 17.96 14.40
C PHE A 77 -1.79 19.30 15.14
N ALA A 78 -1.96 19.26 16.46
CA ALA A 78 -2.08 20.48 17.27
C ALA A 78 -0.84 21.37 17.18
N SER A 79 0.35 20.76 17.26
CA SER A 79 1.62 21.48 17.07
C SER A 79 1.69 22.13 15.68
N ASN A 80 1.25 21.42 14.63
CA ASN A 80 1.27 21.91 13.25
C ASN A 80 0.33 23.11 13.01
N ILE A 81 -0.69 23.31 13.85
CA ILE A 81 -1.62 24.44 13.78
C ILE A 81 -1.38 25.50 14.88
N GLY A 82 -0.24 25.41 15.59
CA GLY A 82 0.14 26.36 16.62
C GLY A 82 -0.66 26.24 17.92
N MET A 83 -1.35 25.12 18.17
CA MET A 83 -2.06 24.86 19.42
C MET A 83 -1.11 24.22 20.44
N SER A 84 -0.91 24.92 21.56
CA SER A 84 -0.19 24.36 22.72
C SER A 84 -1.15 23.50 23.53
N ILE A 85 -0.96 22.18 23.51
CA ILE A 85 -1.65 21.27 24.43
C ILE A 85 -0.73 21.02 25.62
N SER A 86 -1.22 21.24 26.83
CA SER A 86 -0.46 21.12 28.09
C SER A 86 -0.11 19.68 28.51
N ARG A 87 -0.37 18.66 27.68
CA ARG A 87 -0.07 17.26 28.02
C ARG A 87 1.42 16.96 27.86
N LYS A 88 2.15 16.95 28.98
CA LYS A 88 3.47 16.32 29.10
C LYS A 88 3.31 14.79 29.14
N ALA A 89 3.09 14.16 27.99
CA ALA A 89 3.22 12.71 27.87
C ALA A 89 4.58 12.38 27.24
N ASN A 90 5.25 11.32 27.70
CA ASN A 90 6.43 10.78 27.05
C ASN A 90 6.02 10.23 25.68
N PHE A 91 6.07 11.09 24.64
CA PHE A 91 5.60 10.81 23.29
C PHE A 91 6.56 9.88 22.55
N ASN A 92 6.33 8.57 22.61
CA ASN A 92 6.87 7.68 21.57
C ASN A 92 5.96 7.72 20.34
N LYS A 93 6.16 8.73 19.49
CA LYS A 93 5.33 9.07 18.33
C LYS A 93 5.12 7.89 17.37
N SER A 94 6.14 7.04 17.21
CA SER A 94 6.10 5.88 16.31
C SER A 94 5.16 4.79 16.80
N VAL A 95 5.12 4.55 18.11
CA VAL A 95 4.26 3.53 18.73
C VAL A 95 2.80 3.94 18.68
N GLN A 96 2.49 5.20 19.03
CA GLN A 96 1.12 5.73 18.95
C GLN A 96 0.58 5.74 17.52
N LYS A 97 1.41 6.11 16.53
CA LYS A 97 1.01 6.05 15.11
C LYS A 97 0.65 4.63 14.67
N GLN A 98 1.43 3.62 15.08
CA GLN A 98 1.16 2.22 14.74
C GLN A 98 -0.10 1.70 15.46
N GLN A 99 -0.24 1.97 16.75
CA GLN A 99 -1.40 1.61 17.56
C GLN A 99 -2.68 2.28 17.06
N PHE A 100 -2.62 3.54 16.66
CA PHE A 100 -3.77 4.26 16.14
C PHE A 100 -4.11 3.87 14.70
N LYS A 101 -3.12 3.58 13.83
CA LYS A 101 -3.38 2.98 12.50
C LYS A 101 -4.10 1.64 12.66
N LEU A 102 -3.70 0.85 13.66
CA LEU A 102 -4.38 -0.39 14.00
C LEU A 102 -5.81 -0.13 14.51
N PHE A 103 -6.00 0.80 15.44
CA PHE A 103 -7.33 1.18 15.93
C PHE A 103 -8.25 1.66 14.79
N LEU A 104 -7.81 2.59 13.94
CA LEU A 104 -8.60 3.06 12.80
C LEU A 104 -8.91 1.92 11.83
N SER A 105 -8.02 0.93 11.65
CA SER A 105 -8.30 -0.24 10.83
C SER A 105 -9.37 -1.17 11.42
N TYR A 106 -9.69 -1.04 12.71
CA TYR A 106 -10.76 -1.76 13.41
C TYR A 106 -12.05 -0.93 13.53
N ALA A 107 -11.95 0.38 13.81
CA ALA A 107 -13.09 1.27 14.00
C ALA A 107 -13.72 1.73 12.67
N VAL A 108 -12.91 1.86 11.62
CA VAL A 108 -13.45 1.98 10.28
C VAL A 108 -13.78 0.56 9.84
N ASP A 109 -15.03 0.15 10.03
CA ASP A 109 -15.62 -1.05 9.44
C ASP A 109 -15.65 -0.98 7.88
N GLU A 110 -14.89 -0.09 7.24
CA GLU A 110 -14.42 -0.32 5.88
C GLU A 110 -13.32 -1.38 5.94
N ILE A 111 -13.74 -2.62 6.09
CA ILE A 111 -12.95 -3.70 5.56
C ILE A 111 -12.92 -3.47 4.03
N LYS A 112 -11.94 -2.68 3.55
CA LYS A 112 -11.78 -2.33 2.13
C LYS A 112 -11.84 -3.56 1.22
N VAL A 113 -11.33 -4.68 1.74
CA VAL A 113 -11.48 -6.03 1.20
C VAL A 113 -11.64 -7.01 2.36
N PRO A 114 -12.78 -7.75 2.46
CA PRO A 114 -13.06 -8.71 3.54
C PRO A 114 -11.88 -9.64 3.86
N ARG A 115 -11.68 -9.98 5.14
CA ARG A 115 -10.61 -10.93 5.52
C ARG A 115 -10.84 -12.32 4.91
N SER A 116 -12.10 -12.71 4.71
CA SER A 116 -12.48 -13.89 3.93
C SER A 116 -11.88 -13.85 2.54
N ASP A 117 -12.03 -12.72 1.85
CA ASP A 117 -11.59 -12.56 0.47
C ASP A 117 -10.06 -12.58 0.38
N ILE A 118 -9.37 -11.94 1.34
CA ILE A 118 -7.90 -12.00 1.43
C ILE A 118 -7.43 -13.44 1.70
N ASN A 119 -8.08 -14.15 2.63
CA ASN A 119 -7.77 -15.55 2.88
C ASN A 119 -8.02 -16.40 1.63
N ASP A 120 -9.05 -16.07 0.87
CA ASP A 120 -9.36 -16.74 -0.39
C ASP A 120 -8.26 -16.54 -1.44
N LEU A 121 -7.75 -15.31 -1.59
CA LEU A 121 -6.56 -15.04 -2.41
C LEU A 121 -5.36 -15.90 -1.96
N ILE A 122 -5.10 -15.96 -0.64
CA ILE A 122 -3.91 -16.60 -0.09
C ILE A 122 -3.99 -18.14 -0.20
N TYR A 123 -5.13 -18.73 0.13
CA TYR A 123 -5.25 -20.17 0.39
C TYR A 123 -6.08 -20.93 -0.65
N THR A 124 -7.18 -20.36 -1.13
CA THR A 124 -8.28 -21.17 -1.69
C THR A 124 -8.45 -21.01 -3.20
N ILE A 125 -8.39 -19.79 -3.74
CA ILE A 125 -8.79 -19.57 -5.14
C ILE A 125 -7.76 -20.10 -6.14
N ASN A 126 -8.24 -20.51 -7.31
CA ASN A 126 -7.38 -21.01 -8.39
C ASN A 126 -6.68 -19.86 -9.15
N LYS A 127 -5.74 -20.20 -10.05
CA LYS A 127 -4.93 -19.24 -10.80
C LYS A 127 -5.74 -18.24 -11.63
N PHE A 128 -6.84 -18.69 -12.25
CA PHE A 128 -7.64 -17.84 -13.14
C PHE A 128 -8.50 -16.86 -12.33
N ASP A 129 -9.17 -17.36 -11.30
CA ASP A 129 -9.98 -16.53 -10.40
C ASP A 129 -9.11 -15.59 -9.55
N LEU A 130 -7.87 -15.99 -9.24
CA LEU A 130 -6.88 -15.11 -8.59
C LEU A 130 -6.58 -13.88 -9.41
N LYS A 131 -6.26 -14.07 -10.69
CA LYS A 131 -5.96 -12.95 -11.58
C LYS A 131 -7.14 -11.97 -11.65
N ARG A 132 -8.35 -12.48 -11.87
CA ARG A 132 -9.58 -11.66 -11.94
C ARG A 132 -9.83 -10.90 -10.63
N SER A 133 -9.67 -11.56 -9.49
CA SER A 133 -9.90 -10.95 -8.18
C SER A 133 -8.92 -9.81 -7.90
N ILE A 134 -7.64 -9.99 -8.24
CA ILE A 134 -6.63 -8.94 -8.08
C ILE A 134 -6.89 -7.77 -9.06
N GLU A 135 -7.29 -8.04 -10.30
CA GLU A 135 -7.70 -7.01 -11.25
C GLU A 135 -8.88 -6.17 -10.72
N GLN A 136 -9.88 -6.82 -10.13
CA GLN A 136 -11.01 -6.12 -9.51
C GLN A 136 -10.56 -5.26 -8.31
N ILE A 137 -9.78 -5.83 -7.39
CA ILE A 137 -9.20 -5.11 -6.24
C ILE A 137 -8.38 -3.89 -6.70
N ASN A 138 -7.66 -4.02 -7.82
CA ASN A 138 -6.89 -2.95 -8.42
C ASN A 138 -7.78 -1.84 -8.99
N ASN A 139 -8.85 -2.20 -9.68
CA ASN A 139 -9.83 -1.26 -10.24
C ASN A 139 -10.58 -0.49 -9.14
N ASP A 140 -10.87 -1.15 -8.02
CA ASP A 140 -11.48 -0.54 -6.83
C ASP A 140 -10.48 0.36 -6.07
N GLY A 141 -9.20 0.33 -6.45
CA GLY A 141 -8.14 1.12 -5.83
C GLY A 141 -7.77 0.64 -4.43
N ASN A 142 -7.95 -0.67 -4.16
CA ASN A 142 -7.69 -1.32 -2.88
C ASN A 142 -6.40 -2.16 -2.88
N LEU A 143 -5.63 -2.15 -3.96
CA LEU A 143 -4.46 -3.01 -4.14
C LEU A 143 -3.39 -2.81 -3.07
N GLU A 144 -3.06 -1.56 -2.71
CA GLU A 144 -2.07 -1.24 -1.68
C GLU A 144 -2.44 -1.89 -0.34
N PHE A 145 -3.71 -1.75 0.06
CA PHE A 145 -4.22 -2.33 1.29
C PHE A 145 -4.11 -3.86 1.30
N VAL A 146 -4.50 -4.51 0.20
CA VAL A 146 -4.41 -5.97 0.07
C VAL A 146 -2.95 -6.43 0.10
N ILE A 147 -2.04 -5.71 -0.56
CA ILE A 147 -0.60 -5.99 -0.52
C ILE A 147 -0.06 -5.86 0.91
N GLU A 148 -0.38 -4.78 1.63
CA GLU A 148 0.04 -4.59 3.04
C GLU A 148 -0.44 -5.76 3.90
N ARG A 149 -1.67 -6.23 3.70
CA ARG A 149 -2.29 -7.29 4.50
C ARG A 149 -1.79 -8.69 4.17
N ILE A 150 -1.55 -9.01 2.89
CA ILE A 150 -0.88 -10.27 2.53
C ILE A 150 0.58 -10.24 3.03
N THR A 151 1.23 -9.08 3.00
CA THR A 151 2.60 -8.92 3.51
C THR A 151 2.68 -9.17 5.02
N SER A 152 1.69 -8.76 5.80
CA SER A 152 1.68 -9.05 7.25
C SER A 152 1.56 -10.54 7.55
N ASP A 153 0.90 -11.28 6.66
CA ASP A 153 0.60 -12.70 6.84
C ASP A 153 1.57 -13.59 6.02
N ILE A 154 2.65 -13.00 5.48
CA ILE A 154 3.55 -13.64 4.51
C ILE A 154 4.21 -14.93 5.03
N ASP A 155 4.49 -14.98 6.33
CA ASP A 155 5.07 -16.15 7.00
C ASP A 155 4.11 -17.35 7.05
N MET A 156 2.81 -17.10 6.92
CA MET A 156 1.75 -18.11 6.98
C MET A 156 1.28 -18.56 5.59
N ILE A 157 1.85 -18.00 4.52
CA ILE A 157 1.47 -18.36 3.15
C ILE A 157 2.07 -19.73 2.80
N PRO A 158 1.28 -20.70 2.32
CA PRO A 158 1.80 -22.00 1.92
C PRO A 158 2.77 -21.86 0.75
N LEU A 159 3.90 -22.57 0.79
CA LEU A 159 4.96 -22.46 -0.24
C LEU A 159 4.44 -22.65 -1.67
N HIS A 160 3.53 -23.61 -1.87
CA HIS A 160 2.93 -23.90 -3.17
C HIS A 160 2.08 -22.74 -3.73
N ARG A 161 1.62 -21.80 -2.88
CA ARG A 161 0.83 -20.63 -3.26
C ARG A 161 1.71 -19.45 -3.70
N LEU A 162 2.95 -19.36 -3.19
CA LEU A 162 3.86 -18.23 -3.45
C LEU A 162 4.06 -17.99 -4.95
N LYS A 163 4.34 -19.05 -5.73
CA LYS A 163 4.57 -18.95 -7.18
C LYS A 163 3.36 -18.36 -7.91
N MET A 164 2.16 -18.77 -7.48
CA MET A 164 0.91 -18.34 -8.10
C MET A 164 0.58 -16.88 -7.74
N LEU A 165 0.72 -16.50 -6.46
CA LEU A 165 0.54 -15.12 -6.01
C LEU A 165 1.52 -14.19 -6.72
N THR A 166 2.81 -14.49 -6.71
CA THR A 166 3.83 -13.67 -7.38
C THR A 166 3.51 -13.48 -8.87
N SER A 167 3.12 -14.56 -9.55
CA SER A 167 2.74 -14.49 -10.97
C SER A 167 1.51 -13.63 -11.22
N ALA A 168 0.51 -13.67 -10.32
CA ALA A 168 -0.72 -12.93 -10.52
C ALA A 168 -0.51 -11.41 -10.33
N PHE A 169 0.25 -11.00 -9.32
CA PHE A 169 0.56 -9.59 -9.07
C PHE A 169 1.49 -8.99 -10.13
N ILE A 170 2.52 -9.72 -10.59
CA ILE A 170 3.45 -9.21 -11.61
C ILE A 170 2.75 -9.01 -12.97
N ASN A 171 1.81 -9.89 -13.30
CA ASN A 171 1.09 -9.84 -14.57
C ASN A 171 -0.14 -8.91 -14.54
N LEU A 172 -0.25 -8.04 -13.54
CA LEU A 172 -1.25 -6.98 -13.55
C LEU A 172 -0.99 -6.03 -14.71
N THR A 173 -1.93 -5.96 -15.63
CA THR A 173 -1.78 -5.24 -16.90
C THR A 173 -2.11 -3.75 -16.82
N GLU A 174 -2.84 -3.35 -15.78
CA GLU A 174 -3.40 -2.02 -15.59
C GLU A 174 -2.91 -1.41 -14.28
N LYS A 175 -2.49 -0.14 -14.34
CA LYS A 175 -2.19 0.62 -13.13
C LYS A 175 -3.51 1.05 -12.46
N PRO A 176 -3.59 1.08 -11.13
CA PRO A 176 -4.74 1.60 -10.41
C PRO A 176 -4.93 3.09 -10.73
N ILE A 177 -6.19 3.49 -10.89
CA ILE A 177 -6.59 4.88 -11.26
C ILE A 177 -5.99 5.91 -10.30
N LYS A 178 -5.80 5.52 -9.04
CA LYS A 178 -5.37 6.39 -7.94
C LYS A 178 -3.86 6.68 -7.91
N TYR A 179 -3.02 5.96 -8.66
CA TYR A 179 -1.57 6.03 -8.49
C TYR A 179 -0.81 6.24 -9.81
N ASN A 180 0.38 6.87 -9.71
CA ASN A 180 1.28 6.95 -10.85
C ASN A 180 1.98 5.59 -11.10
N GLN A 181 2.46 5.37 -12.33
CA GLN A 181 3.03 4.09 -12.75
C GLN A 181 4.25 3.69 -11.90
N TYR A 182 5.12 4.65 -11.57
CA TYR A 182 6.35 4.40 -10.82
C TYR A 182 6.06 3.85 -9.41
N TRP A 183 5.12 4.47 -8.70
CA TRP A 183 4.74 4.05 -7.36
C TRP A 183 4.07 2.67 -7.35
N PHE A 184 3.24 2.39 -8.37
CA PHE A 184 2.65 1.06 -8.55
C PHE A 184 3.71 -0.01 -8.79
N ASP A 185 4.64 0.24 -9.70
CA ASP A 185 5.71 -0.70 -10.02
C ASP A 185 6.58 -0.99 -8.79
N ASP A 186 6.90 0.03 -7.98
CA ASP A 186 7.69 -0.13 -6.75
C ASP A 186 6.99 -1.02 -5.71
N ILE A 187 5.70 -0.78 -5.45
CA ILE A 187 4.94 -1.56 -4.46
C ILE A 187 4.78 -3.02 -4.90
N VAL A 188 4.42 -3.24 -6.17
CA VAL A 188 4.28 -4.60 -6.71
C VAL A 188 5.63 -5.32 -6.72
N THR A 189 6.72 -4.63 -7.08
CA THR A 189 8.07 -5.19 -7.08
C THR A 189 8.50 -5.58 -5.66
N ASN A 190 8.36 -4.68 -4.69
CA ASN A 190 8.72 -4.92 -3.30
C ASN A 190 7.92 -6.07 -2.69
N PHE A 191 6.63 -6.17 -3.01
CA PHE A 191 5.79 -7.29 -2.58
C PHE A 191 6.24 -8.61 -3.22
N ALA A 192 6.47 -8.63 -4.53
CA ALA A 192 6.91 -9.83 -5.25
C ALA A 192 8.26 -10.33 -4.72
N ILE A 193 9.21 -9.43 -4.42
CA ILE A 193 10.51 -9.80 -3.82
C ILE A 193 10.31 -10.50 -2.48
N LYS A 194 9.43 -9.98 -1.61
CA LYS A 194 9.15 -10.61 -0.31
C LYS A 194 8.57 -12.02 -0.47
N LEU A 195 7.67 -12.23 -1.43
CA LEU A 195 7.11 -13.57 -1.71
C LEU A 195 8.18 -14.54 -2.22
N ILE A 196 9.08 -14.07 -3.09
CA ILE A 196 10.18 -14.88 -3.64
C ILE A 196 11.18 -15.26 -2.56
N GLN A 197 11.52 -14.34 -1.66
CA GLN A 197 12.45 -14.61 -0.55
C GLN A 197 11.94 -15.68 0.41
N LYS A 198 10.62 -15.96 0.42
CA LYS A 198 10.04 -17.09 1.16
C LYS A 198 10.21 -18.44 0.47
N MET A 199 10.54 -18.47 -0.82
CA MET A 199 10.83 -19.72 -1.52
C MET A 199 12.20 -20.25 -1.09
N PRO A 200 12.27 -21.43 -0.45
CA PRO A 200 13.50 -21.91 0.17
C PRO A 200 14.60 -22.22 -0.85
N THR A 201 14.24 -22.78 -2.01
CA THR A 201 15.22 -23.31 -2.97
C THR A 201 15.48 -22.34 -4.13
N LYS A 202 16.71 -22.37 -4.66
CA LYS A 202 17.09 -21.56 -5.84
C LYS A 202 16.38 -22.07 -7.09
N GLU A 203 16.10 -23.37 -7.14
CA GLU A 203 15.42 -24.08 -8.21
C GLU A 203 13.95 -23.65 -8.32
N GLU A 204 13.23 -23.51 -7.21
CA GLU A 204 11.86 -22.97 -7.20
C GLU A 204 11.82 -21.53 -7.70
N ARG A 205 12.75 -20.69 -7.21
CA ARG A 205 12.87 -19.30 -7.66
C ARG A 205 13.18 -19.23 -9.14
N TYR A 206 14.12 -20.03 -9.63
CA TYR A 206 14.46 -20.12 -11.05
C TYR A 206 13.26 -20.53 -11.89
N SER A 207 12.53 -21.58 -11.48
CA SER A 207 11.32 -22.02 -12.19
C SER A 207 10.23 -20.93 -12.21
N LEU A 208 10.09 -20.15 -11.15
CA LEU A 208 9.21 -18.97 -11.17
C LEU A 208 9.68 -17.96 -12.21
N TYR A 209 10.96 -17.58 -12.23
CA TYR A 209 11.45 -16.61 -13.21
C TYR A 209 11.29 -17.11 -14.64
N GLU A 210 11.57 -18.39 -14.91
CA GLU A 210 11.34 -18.99 -16.22
C GLU A 210 9.87 -18.90 -16.65
N ASP A 211 8.94 -19.19 -15.74
CA ASP A 211 7.50 -19.06 -15.99
C ASP A 211 7.08 -17.61 -16.20
N LEU A 212 7.57 -16.68 -15.40
CA LEU A 212 7.30 -15.25 -15.53
C LEU A 212 7.83 -14.74 -16.86
N LEU A 213 9.06 -15.09 -17.23
CA LEU A 213 9.64 -14.70 -18.50
C LEU A 213 8.90 -15.33 -19.68
N SER A 214 8.39 -16.55 -19.55
CA SER A 214 7.61 -17.17 -20.62
C SER A 214 6.25 -16.48 -20.80
N ASN A 215 5.56 -16.11 -19.71
CA ASN A 215 4.15 -15.71 -19.73
C ASN A 215 3.89 -14.20 -19.51
N SER A 216 4.92 -13.39 -19.26
CA SER A 216 4.84 -11.94 -19.04
C SER A 216 4.42 -11.13 -20.27
N CYS A 217 3.76 -9.99 -20.02
CA CYS A 217 3.58 -8.91 -21.00
C CYS A 217 4.72 -7.89 -20.91
N ASP A 218 4.88 -7.05 -21.93
CA ASP A 218 6.00 -6.10 -22.06
C ASP A 218 6.14 -5.17 -20.85
N LYS A 219 5.03 -4.77 -20.24
CA LYS A 219 5.00 -3.90 -19.05
C LYS A 219 5.62 -4.58 -17.82
N SER A 220 5.38 -5.88 -17.65
CA SER A 220 5.87 -6.64 -16.51
C SER A 220 7.37 -6.99 -16.60
N LEU A 221 7.99 -6.84 -17.77
CA LEU A 221 9.42 -7.11 -17.95
C LEU A 221 10.31 -6.19 -17.10
N GLY A 222 9.89 -4.93 -16.88
CA GLY A 222 10.61 -4.00 -16.01
C GLY A 222 10.66 -4.47 -14.56
N ILE A 223 9.53 -4.93 -14.03
CA ILE A 223 9.41 -5.50 -12.69
C ILE A 223 10.27 -6.77 -12.56
N ILE A 224 10.17 -7.69 -13.54
CA ILE A 224 10.94 -8.93 -13.55
C ILE A 224 12.45 -8.67 -13.56
N ALA A 225 12.90 -7.67 -14.33
CA ALA A 225 14.31 -7.28 -14.37
C ALA A 225 14.81 -6.79 -13.00
N GLN A 226 14.05 -5.94 -12.32
CA GLN A 226 14.40 -5.45 -10.98
C GLN A 226 14.51 -6.59 -9.98
N MET A 227 13.55 -7.52 -10.00
CA MET A 227 13.57 -8.70 -9.14
C MET A 227 14.81 -9.58 -9.40
N LEU A 228 15.18 -9.81 -10.67
CA LEU A 228 16.37 -10.57 -11.03
C LEU A 228 17.67 -9.91 -10.54
N ILE A 229 17.75 -8.58 -10.59
CA ILE A 229 18.89 -7.83 -10.06
C ILE A 229 19.02 -8.06 -8.55
N VAL A 230 17.91 -8.01 -7.81
CA VAL A 230 17.89 -8.24 -6.35
C VAL A 230 18.30 -9.68 -6.01
N GLU A 231 17.82 -10.69 -6.74
CA GLU A 231 18.24 -12.08 -6.55
C GLU A 231 19.73 -12.31 -6.81
N ARG A 232 20.29 -11.64 -7.82
CA ARG A 232 21.74 -11.70 -8.11
C ARG A 232 22.58 -11.11 -7.00
N ASN A 233 22.18 -9.93 -6.52
CA ASN A 233 22.91 -9.21 -5.48
C ASN A 233 22.85 -9.94 -4.14
N SER A 234 21.73 -10.60 -3.83
CA SER A 234 21.58 -11.40 -2.61
C SER A 234 22.26 -12.76 -2.68
N SER A 235 22.36 -13.38 -3.86
CA SER A 235 22.85 -14.75 -4.02
C SER A 235 24.29 -14.89 -4.55
N GLN A 236 24.95 -13.81 -5.02
CA GLN A 236 26.25 -13.83 -5.71
C GLN A 236 26.36 -14.96 -6.78
N SER A 237 25.28 -15.21 -7.52
CA SER A 237 25.04 -16.53 -8.09
C SER A 237 24.97 -16.51 -9.62
N ALA A 238 25.97 -17.14 -10.26
CA ALA A 238 25.97 -17.45 -11.70
C ALA A 238 24.83 -18.40 -12.12
N PHE A 239 24.09 -18.98 -11.16
CA PHE A 239 22.95 -19.88 -11.39
C PHE A 239 21.82 -19.24 -12.20
N PHE A 240 21.60 -17.93 -12.05
CA PHE A 240 20.52 -17.22 -12.76
C PHE A 240 20.96 -16.63 -14.11
N THR A 241 22.25 -16.71 -14.47
CA THR A 241 22.80 -16.22 -15.74
C THR A 241 22.07 -16.76 -16.98
N PRO A 242 21.63 -18.04 -17.03
CA PRO A 242 20.87 -18.55 -18.18
C PRO A 242 19.58 -17.77 -18.47
N LEU A 243 18.97 -17.14 -17.46
CA LEU A 243 17.76 -16.33 -17.64
C LEU A 243 18.01 -15.04 -18.42
N ASP A 244 19.26 -14.53 -18.49
CA ASP A 244 19.59 -13.37 -19.32
C ASP A 244 19.34 -13.65 -20.80
N SER A 245 19.69 -14.85 -21.24
CA SER A 245 19.46 -15.25 -22.63
C SER A 245 17.97 -15.29 -22.96
N LEU A 246 17.14 -15.79 -22.04
CA LEU A 246 15.69 -15.85 -22.16
C LEU A 246 15.07 -14.45 -22.12
N PHE A 247 15.53 -13.60 -21.21
CA PHE A 247 15.12 -12.20 -21.09
C PHE A 247 15.44 -11.40 -22.35
N LEU A 248 16.67 -11.52 -22.87
CA LEU A 248 17.12 -10.88 -24.11
C LEU A 248 16.36 -11.38 -25.33
N GLN A 249 16.08 -12.68 -25.42
CA GLN A 249 15.23 -13.23 -26.48
C GLN A 249 13.83 -12.63 -26.43
N LYS A 250 13.26 -12.44 -25.24
CA LYS A 250 11.93 -11.85 -25.11
C LYS A 250 11.92 -10.37 -25.48
N ILE A 251 12.89 -9.57 -25.02
CA ILE A 251 13.04 -8.16 -25.43
C ILE A 251 13.17 -8.05 -26.96
N LYS A 252 13.96 -8.92 -27.59
CA LYS A 252 14.11 -8.93 -29.06
C LYS A 252 12.79 -9.21 -29.77
N ARG A 253 11.93 -10.09 -29.23
CA ARG A 253 10.59 -10.35 -29.78
C ARG A 253 9.64 -9.18 -29.60
N VAL A 254 9.69 -8.49 -28.46
CA VAL A 254 8.93 -7.25 -28.21
C VAL A 254 9.30 -6.17 -29.22
N ASN A 255 10.61 -5.97 -29.45
CA ASN A 255 11.12 -4.99 -30.41
C ASN A 255 10.92 -5.38 -31.88
N ALA A 256 10.61 -6.66 -32.19
CA ALA A 256 10.35 -7.14 -33.54
C ALA A 256 8.91 -6.92 -34.01
N ILE A 257 8.00 -6.49 -33.11
CA ILE A 257 6.67 -6.02 -33.46
C ILE A 257 6.74 -4.49 -33.49
N PRO A 258 6.89 -3.84 -34.67
CA PRO A 258 6.83 -2.39 -34.71
C PRO A 258 5.43 -1.96 -34.26
N CYS A 259 5.36 -0.98 -33.36
CA CYS A 259 4.12 -0.25 -33.10
C CYS A 259 3.58 0.21 -34.46
N LYS A 260 2.52 -0.44 -34.96
CA LYS A 260 1.74 0.12 -36.05
C LYS A 260 1.28 1.49 -35.55
N PRO A 261 1.62 2.60 -36.23
CA PRO A 261 0.95 3.84 -35.93
C PRO A 261 -0.54 3.59 -36.16
N LEU A 262 -1.36 3.91 -35.16
CA LEU A 262 -2.78 4.12 -35.39
C LEU A 262 -2.85 5.18 -36.49
N LEU A 263 -3.16 4.72 -37.71
CA LEU A 263 -3.60 5.58 -38.79
C LEU A 263 -4.79 6.38 -38.24
N SER A 264 -4.58 7.67 -37.93
CA SER A 264 -5.50 8.66 -38.47
C SER A 264 -5.13 8.80 -39.96
N PRO A 265 -6.10 8.88 -40.88
CA PRO A 265 -7.12 9.94 -40.86
C PRO A 265 -8.54 9.43 -41.16
N PHE A 266 -9.54 10.06 -40.53
CA PHE A 266 -10.67 10.77 -41.14
C PHE A 266 -11.60 11.24 -40.02
#